data_AF-A0A257SQB3-F1
#
_entry.id   AF-A0A257SQB3-F1
#
_cell.length_a   1.000
_cell.length_b   1.000
_cell.length_c   1.000
_cell.angle_alpha   90.00
_cell.angle_beta   90.00
_cell.angle_gamma   90.00
#
_symmetry.space_group_name_H-M   'P 1'
#
loop_
_entity.id
_entity.type
_entity.pdbx_description
1 polymer ?
#
loop_
_entity_poly.entity_id
_entity_poly.type
_entity_poly.pdbx_seq_one_letter_code
_entity_poly.pdbx_strand_id
1 'polypeptide(L)'
;MDPKILDDLARRLADAVPPAIRGLQEDLQKNLRAALQGAFARLDLVTREEFDVQVQVLSRTREKLEGLEAQVAALEQQLLNRKPE
;
A
#
# COMPACT_ATOMS: atom_id res chain seq x y z
N MET A 1 -5.02 -2.37 9.11
CA MET A 1 -5.70 -3.04 7.97
C MET A 1 -7.18 -3.08 8.25
N ASP A 2 -8.03 -2.64 7.32
CA ASP A 2 -9.47 -2.65 7.53
C ASP A 2 -9.99 -4.10 7.55
N PRO A 3 -10.58 -4.58 8.67
CA PRO A 3 -11.15 -5.92 8.73
C PRO A 3 -12.22 -6.17 7.66
N LYS A 4 -12.83 -5.10 7.14
CA LYS A 4 -13.80 -5.12 6.04
C LYS A 4 -13.24 -5.73 4.75
N ILE A 5 -11.95 -5.53 4.43
CA ILE A 5 -11.36 -6.07 3.19
C ILE A 5 -11.21 -7.59 3.28
N LEU A 6 -10.80 -8.09 4.45
CA LEU A 6 -10.70 -9.52 4.71
C LEU A 6 -12.09 -10.17 4.74
N ASP A 7 -13.07 -9.48 5.33
CA ASP A 7 -14.46 -9.94 5.37
C ASP A 7 -15.10 -9.98 3.97
N ASP A 8 -14.85 -8.98 3.12
CA ASP A 8 -15.33 -8.94 1.74
C ASP A 8 -14.67 -10.01 0.87
N LEU A 9 -13.37 -10.25 1.04
CA LEU A 9 -12.67 -11.33 0.34
C LEU A 9 -13.20 -12.69 0.78
N ALA A 10 -13.40 -12.89 2.09
CA ALA A 10 -14.00 -14.11 2.63
C ALA A 10 -15.43 -14.32 2.13
N ARG A 11 -16.23 -13.27 2.00
CA ARG A 11 -17.59 -13.33 1.41
C ARG A 11 -17.56 -13.74 -0.05
N ARG A 12 -16.74 -13.09 -0.88
CA ARG A 12 -16.60 -13.41 -2.31
C ARG A 12 -16.13 -14.85 -2.53
N LEU A 13 -15.22 -15.33 -1.68
CA LEU A 13 -14.76 -16.72 -1.72
C LEU A 13 -15.86 -17.69 -1.26
N ALA A 14 -16.65 -17.34 -0.24
CA ALA A 14 -17.78 -18.15 0.20
C ALA A 14 -18.91 -18.20 -0.85
N ASP A 15 -19.16 -17.12 -1.56
CA ASP A 15 -20.18 -17.04 -2.63
C ASP A 15 -19.77 -17.85 -3.88
N ALA A 16 -18.47 -18.09 -4.08
CA ALA A 16 -17.94 -18.95 -5.13
C ALA A 16 -18.03 -20.46 -4.80
N VAL A 17 -18.48 -20.83 -3.60
CA VAL A 17 -18.60 -22.24 -3.17
C VAL A 17 -19.84 -22.91 -3.78
N PRO A 18 -19.71 -24.11 -4.39
CA PRO A 18 -20.84 -24.81 -5.00
C PRO A 18 -22.00 -25.10 -4.03
N PRO A 19 -23.26 -25.16 -4.53
CA PRO A 19 -24.45 -25.40 -3.72
C PRO A 19 -24.42 -26.70 -2.89
N ALA A 20 -23.69 -27.71 -3.37
CA ALA A 20 -23.58 -29.02 -2.71
C ALA A 20 -22.89 -28.98 -1.34
N ILE A 21 -22.16 -27.90 -1.02
CA ILE A 21 -21.33 -27.78 0.20
C ILE A 21 -21.94 -26.75 1.19
N ARG A 22 -23.10 -26.15 0.86
CA ARG A 22 -23.76 -25.09 1.64
C ARG A 22 -24.16 -25.53 3.06
N GLY A 23 -24.37 -26.83 3.31
CA GLY A 23 -24.65 -27.37 4.66
C GLY A 23 -23.43 -27.42 5.58
N LEU A 24 -22.21 -27.29 5.04
CA LEU A 24 -20.94 -27.24 5.77
C LEU A 24 -20.34 -25.82 5.78
N GLN A 25 -21.16 -24.81 5.50
CA GLN A 25 -20.72 -23.44 5.22
C GLN A 25 -19.98 -22.80 6.41
N GLU A 26 -20.44 -22.99 7.65
CA GLU A 26 -19.78 -22.38 8.82
C GLU A 26 -18.37 -22.94 9.07
N ASP A 27 -18.21 -24.26 8.99
CA ASP A 27 -16.90 -24.90 9.19
C ASP A 27 -15.94 -24.58 8.04
N LEU A 28 -16.45 -24.56 6.80
CA LEU A 28 -15.67 -24.13 5.64
C LEU A 28 -15.24 -22.67 5.78
N GLN A 29 -16.15 -21.79 6.20
CA GLN A 29 -15.85 -20.37 6.41
C GLN A 29 -14.78 -20.16 7.47
N LYS A 30 -14.84 -20.89 8.60
CA LYS A 30 -13.81 -20.86 9.65
C LYS A 30 -12.46 -21.34 9.13
N ASN A 31 -12.44 -22.46 8.41
CA ASN A 31 -11.21 -23.02 7.84
C ASN A 31 -10.60 -22.11 6.77
N LEU A 32 -11.42 -21.50 5.91
CA LEU A 32 -10.97 -20.52 4.91
C LEU A 32 -10.41 -19.26 5.58
N ARG A 33 -11.07 -18.73 6.62
CA ARG A 33 -10.55 -17.59 7.38
C ARG A 33 -9.19 -17.91 8.01
N ALA A 34 -9.04 -19.08 8.63
CA ALA A 34 -7.78 -19.51 9.22
C ALA A 34 -6.66 -19.70 8.16
N ALA A 35 -6.99 -20.29 7.00
CA ALA A 35 -6.06 -20.46 5.89
C ALA A 35 -5.62 -19.10 5.30
N LEU A 36 -6.55 -18.16 5.13
CA LEU A 36 -6.25 -16.80 4.66
C LEU A 36 -5.39 -16.05 5.67
N GLN A 37 -5.72 -16.12 6.97
CA GLN A 37 -4.90 -15.52 8.03
C GLN A 37 -3.48 -16.11 8.05
N GLY A 38 -3.36 -17.43 7.92
CA GLY A 38 -2.06 -18.11 7.82
C GLY A 38 -1.28 -17.75 6.54
N ALA A 39 -1.97 -17.55 5.42
CA ALA A 39 -1.35 -17.10 4.18
C ALA A 39 -0.86 -15.63 4.29
N PHE A 40 -1.67 -14.73 4.82
CA PHE A 40 -1.28 -13.34 5.05
C PHE A 40 -0.15 -13.20 6.06
N ALA A 41 -0.08 -14.05 7.09
CA ALA A 41 1.03 -14.08 8.03
C ALA A 41 2.36 -14.56 7.41
N ARG A 42 2.31 -15.28 6.28
CA ARG A 42 3.49 -15.69 5.51
C ARG A 42 3.92 -14.67 4.47
N LEU A 43 3.06 -13.71 4.15
CA LEU A 43 3.42 -12.58 3.31
C LEU A 43 4.12 -11.54 4.20
N ASP A 44 5.22 -10.96 3.71
CA ASP A 44 5.97 -9.89 4.39
C ASP A 44 5.20 -8.56 4.25
N LEU A 45 4.03 -8.51 4.90
CA LEU A 45 3.10 -7.39 4.82
C LEU A 45 3.49 -6.34 5.85
N VAL A 46 3.64 -5.11 5.38
CA VAL A 46 3.72 -3.95 6.27
C VAL A 46 2.32 -3.59 6.79
N THR A 47 2.28 -3.03 7.99
CA THR A 47 1.04 -2.49 8.56
C THR A 47 0.54 -1.31 7.74
N ARG A 48 -0.76 -0.99 7.89
CA ARG A 48 -1.33 0.17 7.20
C ARG A 48 -0.70 1.47 7.71
N GLU A 49 -0.43 1.58 9.02
CA GLU A 49 0.24 2.73 9.58
C GLU A 49 1.65 2.92 9.00
N GLU A 50 2.45 1.84 8.90
CA GLU A 50 3.79 1.91 8.29
C GLU A 50 3.74 2.34 6.83
N PHE A 51 2.78 1.82 6.06
CA PHE A 51 2.58 2.24 4.68
C PHE A 51 2.25 3.74 4.57
N ASP A 52 1.32 4.22 5.38
CA ASP A 52 0.91 5.63 5.36
C ASP A 52 2.07 6.56 5.78
N VAL A 53 2.91 6.13 6.73
CA VAL A 53 4.16 6.84 7.09
C VAL A 53 5.10 6.93 5.89
N GLN A 54 5.32 5.84 5.16
CA GLN A 54 6.19 5.85 3.99
C GLN A 54 5.67 6.76 2.87
N VAL A 55 4.35 6.80 2.66
CA VAL A 55 3.72 7.74 1.73
C VAL A 55 4.02 9.20 2.13
N GLN A 56 3.93 9.54 3.42
CA GLN A 56 4.28 10.88 3.89
C GLN A 56 5.76 11.21 3.71
N VAL A 57 6.66 10.26 4.00
CA VAL A 57 8.10 10.43 3.78
C VAL A 57 8.40 10.69 2.31
N LEU A 58 7.75 9.94 1.40
CA LEU A 58 7.89 10.14 -0.04
C LEU A 58 7.37 11.51 -0.49
N SER A 59 6.22 11.96 0.03
CA SER A 59 5.68 13.31 -0.27
C SER A 59 6.68 14.40 0.11
N ARG A 60 7.18 14.36 1.35
CA ARG A 60 8.16 15.34 1.84
C ARG A 60 9.46 15.30 1.06
N THR A 61 9.89 14.11 0.61
CA THR A 61 11.09 13.97 -0.21
C THR A 61 10.90 14.61 -1.59
N ARG A 62 9.73 14.45 -2.21
CA ARG A 62 9.41 15.12 -3.49
C ARG A 62 9.39 16.64 -3.34
N GLU A 63 8.73 17.16 -2.32
CA GLU A 63 8.71 18.61 -2.04
C GLU A 63 10.12 19.18 -1.86
N LYS A 64 10.98 18.48 -1.12
CA LYS A 64 12.38 18.89 -0.94
C LYS A 64 13.17 18.79 -2.24
N LEU A 65 12.94 17.76 -3.05
CA LEU A 65 13.61 17.58 -4.33
C LEU A 65 13.27 18.72 -5.29
N GLU A 66 11.98 19.04 -5.45
CA GLU A 66 11.51 20.16 -6.26
C GLU A 66 12.12 21.49 -5.80
N GLY A 67 12.20 21.71 -4.48
CA GLY A 67 12.85 22.89 -3.91
C GLY A 67 14.35 22.97 -4.22
N LEU A 68 15.07 21.85 -4.20
CA LEU A 68 16.48 21.79 -4.57
C LEU A 68 16.70 21.99 -6.06
N GLU A 69 15.86 21.40 -6.91
CA GLU A 69 15.90 21.59 -8.37
C GLU A 69 15.71 23.07 -8.73
N ALA A 70 14.77 23.76 -8.08
CA ALA A 70 14.56 25.20 -8.27
C ALA A 70 15.78 26.04 -7.84
N GLN A 71 16.41 25.69 -6.72
CA GLN A 71 17.63 26.37 -6.26
C GLN A 71 18.81 26.17 -7.23
N VAL A 72 19.00 24.94 -7.70
CA VAL A 72 20.04 24.62 -8.70
C VAL A 72 19.81 25.41 -9.98
N ALA A 73 18.58 25.42 -10.51
CA ALA A 73 18.25 26.19 -11.71
C ALA A 73 18.52 27.69 -11.52
N ALA A 74 18.17 28.26 -10.37
CA ALA A 74 18.46 29.66 -10.06
C ALA A 74 19.96 29.96 -10.03
N LEU A 75 20.76 29.09 -9.41
CA LEU A 75 22.21 29.21 -9.37
C LEU A 75 22.85 29.07 -10.76
N GLU A 76 22.40 28.11 -11.56
CA GLU A 76 22.84 27.94 -12.94
C GLU A 76 22.56 29.19 -13.78
N GLN A 77 21.39 29.79 -13.65
CA GLN A 77 21.04 31.05 -14.31
C GLN A 77 21.94 32.20 -13.85
N GLN A 78 22.21 32.32 -12.55
CA GLN A 78 23.13 33.34 -12.05
C GLN A 78 24.54 33.19 -12.61
N LEU A 79 25.05 31.96 -12.69
CA LEU A 79 26.38 31.68 -13.26
C LEU A 79 26.44 31.98 -14.76
N LEU A 80 25.39 31.65 -15.52
CA LEU A 80 25.30 31.97 -16.94
C LEU A 80 25.22 33.47 -17.18
N ASN A 81 24.51 34.20 -16.32
CA ASN A 81 24.39 35.66 -16.38
C ASN A 81 25.66 36.37 -15.90
N ARG A 82 26.52 35.69 -15.13
CA ARG A 82 27.83 36.19 -14.67
C ARG A 82 28.94 35.93 -15.70
N LYS A 83 28.63 35.81 -16.99
CA LYS A 83 29.68 35.72 -18.02
C LYS A 83 30.61 36.94 -17.91
N PRO A 84 31.94 36.70 -18.00
CA PRO A 84 32.96 37.68 -17.64
C PRO A 84 33.10 38.76 -18.71
N GLU A 85 33.18 40.02 -18.27
CA GLU A 85 34.01 41.01 -18.95
C GLU A 85 35.49 40.74 -18.66
#